data_AF-A0A2K8VDQ4-F1
#
_entry.id   AF-A0A2K8VDQ4-F1
#
_cell.length_a   1.000
_cell.length_b   1.000
_cell.length_c   1.000
_cell.angle_alpha   90.00
_cell.angle_beta   90.00
_cell.angle_gamma   90.00
#
_symmetry.space_group_name_H-M   'P 1'
#
loop_
_entity.id
_entity.type
_entity.pdbx_description
1 polymer ?
#
loop_
_entity_poly.entity_id
_entity_poly.type
_entity_poly.pdbx_seq_one_letter_code
_entity_poly.pdbx_strand_id
1 'polypeptide(L)'
;MRKLTILFAIIIFSCQSEKKTECNYVTDYYQTVYKADWEFETKNYQKAFDLYDDAFKSCEAVNTVNYNEIWKFTVTSAILKRFDITYDYAKKLILNGVELNRFGNSENFDEFLKSEFGQNLTSQYQKLREKFEKNADFKLRNELLAMQTADQLYRNENYQENIVKQDSIDKLHEKRLIEIFETIGYPTDKIVGPHTGDYQVDVGLLLLHTDDSIRMNYFVPKLKDFVQKGTASPYTLGTVIDQFHLYNGDPQINGTYGAQGGGYAKMISDLKKVDSNRISIGLPPLELKEKKDSLIKIKYGF
;
A
#
# COMPACT_ATOMS: atom_id res chain seq x y z
N MET A 1 32.82 38.58 -60.09
CA MET A 1 32.14 38.73 -58.78
C MET A 1 31.32 37.47 -58.54
N ARG A 2 31.81 36.53 -57.73
CA ARG A 2 31.14 35.25 -57.47
C ARG A 2 30.95 35.15 -55.95
N LYS A 3 29.73 35.39 -55.48
CA LYS A 3 29.39 35.36 -54.05
C LYS A 3 29.33 33.90 -53.60
N LEU A 4 30.15 33.54 -52.63
CA LEU A 4 30.16 32.25 -51.96
C LEU A 4 29.18 32.34 -50.79
N THR A 5 28.01 31.71 -50.91
CA THR A 5 27.03 31.64 -49.83
C THR A 5 27.36 30.44 -48.96
N ILE A 6 27.90 30.67 -47.76
CA ILE A 6 28.15 29.62 -46.77
C ILE A 6 26.84 29.38 -46.01
N LEU A 7 26.27 28.18 -46.16
CA LEU A 7 25.09 27.72 -45.45
C LEU A 7 25.53 27.15 -44.09
N PHE A 8 25.22 27.85 -43.00
CA PHE A 8 25.47 27.38 -41.64
C PHE A 8 24.35 26.40 -41.24
N ALA A 9 24.67 25.11 -41.20
CA ALA A 9 23.77 24.08 -40.68
C ALA A 9 23.81 24.09 -39.14
N ILE A 10 22.80 24.67 -38.52
CA ILE A 10 22.62 24.63 -37.06
C ILE A 10 22.03 23.26 -36.72
N ILE A 11 22.86 22.36 -36.20
CA ILE A 11 22.42 21.08 -35.62
C ILE A 11 21.89 21.40 -34.22
N ILE A 12 20.57 21.50 -34.11
CA ILE A 12 19.87 21.65 -32.84
C ILE A 12 19.83 20.26 -32.19
N PHE A 13 20.78 19.98 -31.30
CA PHE A 13 20.66 18.84 -30.38
C PHE A 13 19.53 19.16 -29.39
N SER A 14 18.33 18.70 -29.72
CA SER A 14 17.21 18.66 -28.79
C SER A 14 17.50 17.57 -27.76
N CYS A 15 18.10 17.94 -26.63
CA CYS A 15 17.98 17.18 -25.40
C CYS A 15 16.52 17.28 -24.93
N GLN A 16 15.62 16.52 -25.55
CA GLN A 16 14.41 16.09 -24.86
C GLN A 16 14.89 15.15 -23.76
N SER A 17 15.04 15.68 -22.54
CA SER A 17 14.97 14.84 -21.36
C SER A 17 13.65 14.10 -21.50
N GLU A 18 13.67 12.79 -21.76
CA GLU A 18 12.50 11.94 -21.61
C GLU A 18 11.93 12.26 -20.25
N LYS A 19 10.79 12.98 -20.22
CA LYS A 19 10.04 13.16 -18.99
C LYS A 19 9.76 11.74 -18.54
N LYS A 20 10.41 11.31 -17.46
CA LYS A 20 10.14 10.04 -16.81
C LYS A 20 8.63 9.91 -16.76
N THR A 21 8.11 8.94 -17.50
CA THR A 21 6.71 8.57 -17.46
C THR A 21 6.28 8.51 -16.01
N GLU A 22 5.09 9.01 -15.72
CA GLU A 22 4.47 8.93 -14.39
C GLU A 22 4.74 7.54 -13.80
N CYS A 23 5.25 7.49 -12.56
CA CYS A 23 5.67 6.22 -11.96
C CYS A 23 4.54 5.19 -12.03
N ASN A 24 4.87 3.97 -12.45
CA ASN A 24 3.98 2.83 -12.34
C ASN A 24 4.43 1.96 -11.16
N TYR A 25 3.69 1.99 -10.05
CA TYR A 25 4.09 1.28 -8.83
C TYR A 25 4.18 -0.24 -9.02
N VAL A 26 3.43 -0.81 -9.96
CA VAL A 26 3.49 -2.24 -10.29
C VAL A 26 4.87 -2.63 -10.82
N THR A 27 5.42 -1.85 -11.76
CA THR A 27 6.69 -2.18 -12.43
C THR A 27 7.90 -1.56 -11.75
N ASP A 28 7.72 -0.39 -11.13
CA ASP A 28 8.84 0.47 -10.73
C ASP A 28 9.07 0.46 -9.20
N TYR A 29 8.14 -0.11 -8.41
CA TYR A 29 8.15 0.03 -6.95
C TYR A 29 7.99 -1.30 -6.19
N TYR A 30 6.84 -1.98 -6.32
CA TYR A 30 6.46 -3.04 -5.37
C TYR A 30 7.45 -4.19 -5.29
N GLN A 31 7.96 -4.69 -6.44
CA GLN A 31 8.91 -5.80 -6.45
C GLN A 31 10.23 -5.48 -5.74
N THR A 32 10.68 -4.23 -5.82
CA THR A 32 11.86 -3.76 -5.11
C THR A 32 11.59 -3.64 -3.62
N VAL A 33 10.42 -3.09 -3.24
CA VAL A 33 9.98 -3.01 -1.84
C VAL A 33 9.89 -4.38 -1.18
N TYR A 34 9.38 -5.41 -1.87
CA TYR A 34 9.30 -6.76 -1.31
C TYR A 34 10.67 -7.38 -1.04
N LYS A 35 11.65 -7.09 -1.90
CA LYS A 35 13.04 -7.50 -1.66
C LYS A 35 13.65 -6.73 -0.48
N ALA A 36 13.41 -5.42 -0.41
CA ALA A 36 13.88 -4.59 0.71
C ALA A 36 13.30 -5.06 2.05
N ASP A 37 12.02 -5.44 2.05
CA ASP A 37 11.32 -5.96 3.21
C ASP A 37 11.92 -7.27 3.72
N TRP A 38 12.25 -8.19 2.81
CA TRP A 38 12.97 -9.42 3.16
C TRP A 38 14.34 -9.15 3.79
N GLU A 39 15.13 -8.27 3.17
CA GLU A 39 16.44 -7.89 3.72
C GLU A 39 16.31 -7.20 5.09
N PHE A 40 15.25 -6.41 5.29
CA PHE A 40 14.94 -5.80 6.58
C PHE A 40 14.64 -6.85 7.66
N GLU A 41 13.74 -7.81 7.38
CA GLU A 41 13.36 -8.82 8.37
C GLU A 41 14.52 -9.78 8.70
N THR A 42 15.45 -9.98 7.76
CA THR A 42 16.70 -10.74 7.98
C THR A 42 17.85 -9.90 8.56
N LYS A 43 17.58 -8.65 8.95
CA LYS A 43 18.53 -7.70 9.57
C LYS A 43 19.70 -7.27 8.68
N ASN A 44 19.58 -7.43 7.36
CA ASN A 44 20.54 -6.89 6.40
C ASN A 44 20.23 -5.41 6.09
N TYR A 45 20.41 -4.55 7.10
CA TYR A 45 19.89 -3.19 7.07
C TYR A 45 20.49 -2.29 5.98
N GLN A 46 21.77 -2.48 5.62
CA GLN A 46 22.38 -1.73 4.53
C GLN A 46 21.73 -2.07 3.19
N LYS A 47 21.58 -3.36 2.88
CA LYS A 47 20.93 -3.79 1.64
C LYS A 47 19.44 -3.43 1.61
N ALA A 48 18.75 -3.52 2.74
CA ALA A 48 17.37 -3.07 2.86
C ALA A 48 17.26 -1.56 2.58
N PHE A 49 18.14 -0.75 3.15
CA PHE A 49 18.20 0.69 2.90
C PHE A 49 18.40 0.99 1.40
N ASP A 50 19.38 0.35 0.76
CA ASP A 50 19.69 0.59 -0.65
C ASP A 50 18.49 0.25 -1.56
N LEU A 51 17.81 -0.88 -1.30
CA LEU A 51 16.63 -1.28 -2.07
C LEU A 51 15.43 -0.35 -1.84
N TYR A 52 15.17 0.09 -0.61
CA TYR A 52 14.12 1.08 -0.35
C TYR A 52 14.43 2.42 -1.01
N ASP A 53 15.68 2.90 -0.92
CA ASP A 53 16.10 4.16 -1.51
C ASP A 53 15.96 4.13 -3.05
N ASP A 54 16.32 3.01 -3.69
CA ASP A 54 16.10 2.79 -5.12
C ASP A 54 14.61 2.81 -5.51
N ALA A 55 13.75 2.18 -4.72
CA ALA A 55 12.31 2.24 -4.93
C ALA A 55 11.76 3.67 -4.76
N PHE A 56 12.23 4.41 -3.76
CA PHE A 56 11.75 5.74 -3.42
C PHE A 56 12.31 6.86 -4.33
N LYS A 57 13.40 6.58 -5.05
CA LYS A 57 13.86 7.37 -6.21
C LYS A 57 13.03 7.10 -7.46
N SER A 58 12.44 5.90 -7.53
CA SER A 58 11.64 5.48 -8.68
C SER A 58 10.25 6.09 -8.62
N CYS A 59 9.63 6.08 -7.43
CA CYS A 59 8.27 6.54 -7.14
C CYS A 59 8.19 7.26 -5.80
N GLU A 60 7.11 8.03 -5.57
CA GLU A 60 6.86 8.58 -4.23
C GLU A 60 6.71 7.44 -3.22
N ALA A 61 7.33 7.60 -2.04
CA ALA A 61 7.25 6.58 -1.00
C ALA A 61 5.82 6.51 -0.44
N VAL A 62 5.19 5.35 -0.57
CA VAL A 62 3.87 5.00 -0.01
C VAL A 62 4.00 3.81 0.92
N ASN A 63 3.06 3.62 1.86
CA ASN A 63 2.99 2.40 2.65
C ASN A 63 2.03 1.41 2.01
N THR A 64 2.50 0.18 1.83
CA THR A 64 1.68 -0.97 1.49
C THR A 64 1.27 -1.68 2.78
N VAL A 65 -0.01 -2.08 2.88
CA VAL A 65 -0.55 -2.81 4.02
C VAL A 65 0.34 -4.03 4.33
N ASN A 66 0.72 -4.21 5.60
CA ASN A 66 1.62 -5.26 6.11
C ASN A 66 3.11 -5.16 5.69
N TYR A 67 3.52 -4.15 4.94
CA TYR A 67 4.94 -3.89 4.62
C TYR A 67 5.49 -2.70 5.41
N ASN A 68 4.73 -1.60 5.52
CA ASN A 68 5.14 -0.40 6.27
C ASN A 68 6.53 0.12 5.84
N GLU A 69 6.80 0.13 4.54
CA GLU A 69 8.10 0.40 3.94
C GLU A 69 8.67 1.78 4.32
N ILE A 70 7.84 2.80 4.51
CA ILE A 70 8.31 4.12 4.98
C ILE A 70 8.87 4.01 6.40
N TRP A 71 8.18 3.28 7.29
CA TRP A 71 8.65 3.04 8.65
C TRP A 71 9.95 2.23 8.64
N LYS A 72 9.99 1.12 7.88
CA LYS A 72 11.18 0.26 7.80
C LYS A 72 12.38 0.99 7.21
N PHE A 73 12.18 1.82 6.18
CA PHE A 73 13.23 2.67 5.64
C PHE A 73 13.76 3.66 6.69
N THR A 74 12.86 4.32 7.41
CA THR A 74 13.22 5.26 8.50
C THR A 74 13.99 4.57 9.63
N VAL A 75 13.65 3.31 9.95
CA VAL A 75 14.40 2.48 10.90
C VAL A 75 15.79 2.16 10.35
N THR A 76 15.90 1.73 9.09
CA THR A 76 17.22 1.42 8.49
C THR A 76 18.11 2.64 8.42
N SER A 77 17.58 3.82 8.09
CA SER A 77 18.36 5.05 8.06
C SER A 77 18.85 5.44 9.46
N ALA A 78 18.03 5.23 10.50
CA ALA A 78 18.41 5.50 11.88
C ALA A 78 19.54 4.58 12.36
N ILE A 79 19.40 3.27 12.11
CA ILE A 79 20.43 2.25 12.44
C ILE A 79 21.76 2.57 11.74
N LEU A 80 21.70 3.01 10.48
CA LEU A 80 22.87 3.38 9.67
C LEU A 80 23.39 4.81 9.96
N LYS A 81 22.84 5.50 10.97
CA LYS A 81 23.19 6.86 11.37
C LYS A 81 23.07 7.91 10.26
N ARG A 82 22.17 7.67 9.30
CA ARG A 82 21.77 8.63 8.25
C ARG A 82 20.66 9.53 8.78
N PHE A 83 21.00 10.41 9.73
CA PHE A 83 20.02 11.15 10.51
C PHE A 83 19.27 12.24 9.74
N ASP A 84 19.86 12.77 8.68
CA ASP A 84 19.22 13.64 7.71
C ASP A 84 18.04 12.93 7.02
N ILE A 85 18.29 11.73 6.49
CA ILE A 85 17.25 10.90 5.85
C ILE A 85 16.22 10.45 6.87
N THR A 86 16.67 10.05 8.07
CA THR A 86 15.79 9.66 9.16
C THR A 86 14.83 10.78 9.54
N TYR A 87 15.32 12.01 9.64
CA TYR A 87 14.52 13.19 9.92
C TYR A 87 13.46 13.44 8.85
N ASP A 88 13.83 13.38 7.57
CA ASP A 88 12.90 13.65 6.47
C ASP A 88 11.77 12.61 6.41
N TYR A 89 12.09 11.33 6.61
CA TYR A 89 11.08 10.28 6.58
C TYR A 89 10.28 10.16 7.88
N ALA A 90 10.86 10.49 9.04
CA ALA A 90 10.11 10.64 10.28
C ALA A 90 9.07 11.77 10.17
N LYS A 91 9.41 12.89 9.51
CA LYS A 91 8.43 13.95 9.20
C LYS A 91 7.32 13.49 8.29
N LYS A 92 7.64 12.73 7.23
CA LYS A 92 6.61 12.14 6.35
C LYS A 92 5.67 11.24 7.13
N LEU A 93 6.20 10.40 8.03
CA LEU A 93 5.40 9.53 8.89
C LEU A 93 4.46 10.34 9.82
N ILE A 94 4.95 11.40 10.46
CA ILE A 94 4.12 12.27 11.32
C ILE A 94 3.04 12.98 10.50
N LEU A 95 3.37 13.46 9.30
CA LEU A 95 2.41 14.06 8.37
C LEU A 95 1.36 13.07 7.86
N ASN A 96 1.62 11.77 7.99
CA ASN A 96 0.69 10.67 7.72
C ASN A 96 0.09 10.09 9.02
N GLY A 97 0.18 10.80 10.14
CA GLY A 97 -0.51 10.49 11.39
C GLY A 97 0.24 9.62 12.39
N VAL A 98 1.50 9.25 12.12
CA VAL A 98 2.33 8.56 13.12
C VAL A 98 2.67 9.50 14.27
N GLU A 99 2.46 9.05 15.51
CA GLU A 99 2.77 9.82 16.71
C GLU A 99 4.27 9.78 17.05
N LEU A 100 4.75 10.85 17.69
CA LEU A 100 6.16 10.97 18.10
C LEU A 100 6.58 9.86 19.08
N ASN A 101 5.68 9.44 19.97
CA ASN A 101 5.91 8.38 20.95
C ASN A 101 6.35 7.05 20.29
N ARG A 102 5.91 6.77 19.05
CA ARG A 102 6.27 5.55 18.33
C ARG A 102 7.77 5.47 18.06
N PHE A 103 8.41 6.61 17.82
CA PHE A 103 9.87 6.69 17.70
C PHE A 103 10.54 6.52 19.06
N GLY A 104 10.03 7.19 20.11
CA GLY A 104 10.57 7.09 21.47
C GLY A 104 10.45 5.69 22.10
N ASN A 105 9.52 4.87 21.64
CA ASN A 105 9.32 3.49 22.11
C ASN A 105 10.19 2.47 21.34
N SER A 106 11.09 2.90 20.46
CA SER A 106 11.95 2.00 19.68
C SER A 106 13.42 2.38 19.84
N GLU A 107 14.20 1.45 20.40
CA GLU A 107 15.64 1.59 20.66
C GLU A 107 16.44 1.97 19.41
N ASN A 108 15.95 1.61 18.21
CA ASN A 108 16.58 1.98 16.93
C ASN A 108 16.67 3.49 16.71
N PHE A 109 15.86 4.29 17.41
CA PHE A 109 15.83 5.75 17.29
C PHE A 109 16.54 6.47 18.43
N ASP A 110 17.10 5.77 19.43
CA ASP A 110 17.69 6.40 20.61
C ASP A 110 18.81 7.39 20.27
N GLU A 111 19.73 6.99 19.38
CA GLU A 111 20.80 7.89 18.93
C GLU A 111 20.26 9.04 18.08
N PHE A 112 19.29 8.76 17.21
CA PHE A 112 18.65 9.78 16.38
C PHE A 112 17.96 10.84 17.23
N LEU A 113 17.17 10.45 18.23
CA LEU A 113 16.42 11.37 19.10
C LEU A 113 17.34 12.25 19.96
N LYS A 114 18.55 11.79 20.28
CA LYS A 114 19.58 12.58 20.98
C LYS A 114 20.31 13.57 20.07
N SER A 115 20.36 13.31 18.77
CA SER A 115 21.02 14.17 17.78
C SER A 115 20.27 15.49 17.55
N GLU A 116 20.93 16.47 16.92
CA GLU A 116 20.31 17.75 16.53
C GLU A 116 19.07 17.54 15.63
N PHE A 117 19.11 16.54 14.74
CA PHE A 117 17.98 16.19 13.89
C PHE A 117 16.77 15.71 14.69
N GLY A 118 16.97 14.84 15.68
CA GLY A 118 15.90 14.33 16.54
C GLY A 118 15.31 15.40 17.47
N GLN A 119 16.15 16.28 18.01
CA GLN A 119 15.71 17.43 18.79
C GLN A 119 14.86 18.39 17.94
N ASN A 120 15.28 18.63 16.69
CA ASN A 120 14.54 19.44 15.74
C ASN A 120 13.21 18.79 15.30
N LEU A 121 13.16 17.47 15.14
CA LEU A 121 11.90 16.75 14.88
C LEU A 121 10.92 16.95 16.05
N THR A 122 11.42 16.76 17.28
CA THR A 122 10.64 16.89 18.52
C THR A 122 10.07 18.30 18.66
N SER A 123 10.87 19.35 18.42
CA SER A 123 10.40 20.74 18.50
C SER A 123 9.36 21.09 17.44
N GLN A 124 9.41 20.45 16.26
CA GLN A 124 8.45 20.65 15.17
C GLN A 124 7.20 19.77 15.28
N TYR A 125 7.16 18.81 16.20
CA TYR A 125 6.12 17.78 16.25
C TYR A 125 4.70 18.37 16.27
N GLN A 126 4.43 19.33 17.16
CA GLN A 126 3.10 19.92 17.29
C GLN A 126 2.61 20.53 15.97
N LYS A 127 3.47 21.30 15.29
CA LYS A 127 3.16 21.91 13.99
C LYS A 127 2.92 20.86 12.90
N LEU A 128 3.71 19.79 12.88
CA LEU A 128 3.53 18.70 11.92
C LEU A 128 2.22 17.93 12.18
N ARG A 129 1.88 17.72 13.47
CA ARG A 129 0.66 17.05 13.88
C ARG A 129 -0.59 17.86 13.53
N GLU A 130 -0.60 19.15 13.82
CA GLU A 130 -1.68 20.07 13.42
C GLU A 130 -1.88 20.07 11.90
N LYS A 131 -0.79 19.98 11.12
CA LYS A 131 -0.87 19.88 9.66
C LYS A 131 -1.50 18.56 9.21
N PHE A 132 -1.17 17.44 9.85
CA PHE A 132 -1.84 16.16 9.58
C PHE A 132 -3.34 16.26 9.89
N GLU A 133 -3.70 16.72 11.09
CA GLU A 133 -5.09 16.77 11.56
C GLU A 133 -5.96 17.69 10.71
N LYS A 134 -5.39 18.77 10.16
CA LYS A 134 -6.11 19.67 9.24
C LYS A 134 -6.36 19.04 7.86
N ASN A 135 -5.48 18.17 7.41
CA ASN A 135 -5.56 17.59 6.07
C ASN A 135 -6.35 16.28 6.03
N ALA A 136 -6.39 15.53 7.15
CA ALA A 136 -7.12 14.28 7.23
C ALA A 136 -8.64 14.52 7.26
N ASP A 137 -9.37 13.81 6.41
CA ASP A 137 -10.83 13.79 6.40
C ASP A 137 -11.34 12.80 7.46
N PHE A 138 -11.39 13.25 8.71
CA PHE A 138 -11.93 12.46 9.82
C PHE A 138 -13.44 12.19 9.69
N LYS A 139 -14.17 12.99 8.89
CA LYS A 139 -15.59 12.73 8.65
C LYS A 139 -15.74 11.50 7.78
N LEU A 140 -15.01 11.43 6.67
CA LEU A 140 -14.97 10.24 5.83
C LEU A 140 -14.40 9.04 6.59
N ARG A 141 -13.36 9.23 7.41
CA ARG A 141 -12.82 8.17 8.29
C ARG A 141 -13.93 7.53 9.13
N ASN A 142 -14.71 8.35 9.82
CA ASN A 142 -15.81 7.88 10.68
C ASN A 142 -16.95 7.25 9.87
N GLU A 143 -17.23 7.77 8.67
CA GLU A 143 -18.19 7.16 7.75
C GLU A 143 -17.77 5.74 7.34
N LEU A 144 -16.51 5.56 6.93
CA LEU A 144 -15.98 4.25 6.53
C LEU A 144 -16.01 3.24 7.69
N LEU A 145 -15.68 3.68 8.91
CA LEU A 145 -15.79 2.83 10.11
C LEU A 145 -17.25 2.42 10.40
N ALA A 146 -18.20 3.34 10.21
CA ALA A 146 -19.61 3.04 10.36
C ALA A 146 -20.10 2.07 9.29
N MET A 147 -19.64 2.21 8.04
CA MET A 147 -19.93 1.27 6.96
C MET A 147 -19.39 -0.13 7.27
N GLN A 148 -18.14 -0.25 7.72
CA GLN A 148 -17.57 -1.54 8.15
C GLN A 148 -18.36 -2.18 9.30
N THR A 149 -18.80 -1.36 10.27
CA THR A 149 -19.62 -1.85 11.38
C THR A 149 -20.99 -2.35 10.89
N ALA A 150 -21.64 -1.61 9.99
CA ALA A 150 -22.92 -2.00 9.40
C ALA A 150 -22.79 -3.25 8.52
N ASP A 151 -21.67 -3.39 7.79
CA ASP A 151 -21.38 -4.55 6.94
C ASP A 151 -21.37 -5.87 7.71
N GLN A 152 -20.94 -5.84 8.97
CA GLN A 152 -20.85 -7.03 9.82
C GLN A 152 -22.11 -7.28 10.68
N LEU A 153 -23.09 -6.37 10.66
CA LEU A 153 -24.23 -6.37 11.59
C LEU A 153 -25.08 -7.64 11.54
N TYR A 154 -25.34 -8.16 10.34
CA TYR A 154 -26.22 -9.32 10.13
C TYR A 154 -25.48 -10.58 9.67
N ARG A 155 -24.14 -10.56 9.59
CA ARG A 155 -23.31 -11.70 9.15
C ARG A 155 -22.97 -12.69 10.28
N ASN A 156 -23.88 -12.85 11.23
CA ASN A 156 -23.75 -13.76 12.38
C ASN A 156 -24.55 -15.06 12.16
N GLU A 157 -24.74 -15.86 13.22
CA GLU A 157 -25.46 -17.14 13.15
C GLU A 157 -26.88 -17.02 12.56
N ASN A 158 -27.53 -15.86 12.68
CA ASN A 158 -28.85 -15.57 12.12
C ASN A 158 -28.80 -14.96 10.71
N TYR A 159 -27.69 -15.13 9.97
CA TYR A 159 -27.50 -14.52 8.65
C TYR A 159 -28.60 -14.90 7.66
N GLN A 160 -29.00 -16.18 7.63
CA GLN A 160 -30.05 -16.64 6.70
C GLN A 160 -31.39 -15.94 6.93
N GLU A 161 -31.71 -15.59 8.18
CA GLU A 161 -32.94 -14.86 8.53
C GLU A 161 -32.86 -13.37 8.19
N ASN A 162 -31.64 -12.83 8.06
CA ASN A 162 -31.39 -11.41 7.84
C ASN A 162 -30.79 -11.10 6.47
N ILE A 163 -30.76 -12.07 5.54
CA ILE A 163 -30.12 -11.92 4.23
C ILE A 163 -30.64 -10.70 3.45
N VAL A 164 -31.96 -10.45 3.46
CA VAL A 164 -32.56 -9.29 2.80
C VAL A 164 -32.06 -7.96 3.39
N LYS A 165 -31.84 -7.92 4.71
CA LYS A 165 -31.29 -6.71 5.38
C LYS A 165 -29.82 -6.53 5.03
N GLN A 166 -29.06 -7.62 5.00
CA GLN A 166 -27.65 -7.59 4.60
C GLN A 166 -27.50 -7.13 3.15
N ASP A 167 -28.28 -7.69 2.22
CA ASP A 167 -28.25 -7.31 0.80
C ASP A 167 -28.58 -5.83 0.60
N SER A 168 -29.47 -5.27 1.42
CA SER A 168 -29.77 -3.84 1.39
C SER A 168 -28.58 -2.98 1.85
N ILE A 169 -27.83 -3.44 2.86
CA ILE A 169 -26.63 -2.76 3.35
C ILE A 169 -25.53 -2.82 2.29
N ASP A 170 -25.29 -4.01 1.71
CA ASP A 170 -24.27 -4.23 0.69
C ASP A 170 -24.49 -3.32 -0.54
N LYS A 171 -25.74 -3.18 -1.01
CA LYS A 171 -26.10 -2.27 -2.12
C LYS A 171 -25.89 -0.79 -1.78
N LEU A 172 -26.16 -0.38 -0.54
CA LEU A 172 -25.90 0.99 -0.09
C LEU A 172 -24.39 1.28 -0.04
N HIS A 173 -23.60 0.32 0.47
CA HIS A 173 -22.15 0.43 0.50
C HIS A 173 -21.55 0.47 -0.90
N GLU A 174 -22.01 -0.38 -1.81
CA GLU A 174 -21.59 -0.38 -3.21
C GLU A 174 -21.76 0.99 -3.85
N LYS A 175 -22.97 1.56 -3.78
CA LYS A 175 -23.24 2.90 -4.31
C LYS A 175 -22.33 3.94 -3.68
N ARG A 176 -22.15 3.88 -2.36
CA ARG A 176 -21.32 4.86 -1.65
C ARG A 176 -19.84 4.74 -1.99
N LEU A 177 -19.33 3.53 -2.19
CA LEU A 177 -17.94 3.30 -2.63
C LEU A 177 -17.71 3.84 -4.04
N ILE A 178 -18.68 3.70 -4.95
CA ILE A 178 -18.61 4.32 -6.28
C ILE A 178 -18.48 5.85 -6.13
N GLU A 179 -19.33 6.47 -5.32
CA GLU A 179 -19.28 7.92 -5.08
C GLU A 179 -17.92 8.36 -4.49
N ILE A 180 -17.38 7.61 -3.52
CA ILE A 180 -16.06 7.88 -2.93
C ILE A 180 -14.97 7.78 -4.01
N PHE A 181 -14.96 6.70 -4.80
CA PHE A 181 -13.95 6.46 -5.83
C PHE A 181 -13.97 7.53 -6.93
N GLU A 182 -15.14 8.03 -7.32
CA GLU A 182 -15.27 9.07 -8.34
C GLU A 182 -14.97 10.48 -7.79
N THR A 183 -15.17 10.73 -6.49
CA THR A 183 -14.97 12.07 -5.92
C THR A 183 -13.57 12.31 -5.38
N ILE A 184 -12.99 11.32 -4.70
CA ILE A 184 -11.71 11.47 -4.01
C ILE A 184 -10.68 10.39 -4.38
N GLY A 185 -11.08 9.36 -5.12
CA GLY A 185 -10.25 8.18 -5.41
C GLY A 185 -10.27 7.13 -4.29
N TYR A 186 -9.23 6.30 -4.20
CA TYR A 186 -9.09 5.32 -3.13
C TYR A 186 -8.81 6.02 -1.79
N PRO A 187 -9.56 5.74 -0.71
CA PRO A 187 -9.31 6.35 0.60
C PRO A 187 -8.00 5.81 1.20
N THR A 188 -6.93 6.60 1.10
CA THR A 188 -5.61 6.24 1.63
C THR A 188 -5.38 6.76 3.05
N ASP A 189 -4.33 6.27 3.71
CA ASP A 189 -3.86 6.81 5.01
C ASP A 189 -3.62 8.32 4.98
N LYS A 190 -3.20 8.86 3.83
CA LYS A 190 -2.98 10.31 3.65
C LYS A 190 -4.30 11.10 3.66
N ILE A 191 -5.41 10.47 3.26
CA ILE A 191 -6.73 11.07 3.19
C ILE A 191 -7.47 10.89 4.51
N VAL A 192 -7.58 9.66 5.01
CA VAL A 192 -8.44 9.33 6.17
C VAL A 192 -7.65 9.07 7.46
N GLY A 193 -6.33 9.25 7.42
CA GLY A 193 -5.42 8.95 8.51
C GLY A 193 -5.03 7.47 8.57
N PRO A 194 -4.00 7.11 9.36
CA PRO A 194 -3.41 5.79 9.34
C PRO A 194 -4.33 4.71 9.92
N HIS A 195 -4.05 3.48 9.50
CA HIS A 195 -4.52 2.25 10.16
C HIS A 195 -3.87 2.15 11.55
N THR A 196 -4.62 2.44 12.61
CA THR A 196 -4.18 2.19 14.00
C THR A 196 -4.88 0.95 14.54
N GLY A 197 -4.30 0.32 15.57
CA GLY A 197 -4.78 -0.95 16.12
C GLY A 197 -6.24 -0.94 16.55
N ASP A 198 -6.76 0.21 16.96
CA ASP A 198 -8.14 0.35 17.42
C ASP A 198 -9.15 0.54 16.28
N TYR A 199 -8.71 1.02 15.10
CA TYR A 199 -9.59 1.36 13.96
C TYR A 199 -8.86 1.26 12.61
N GLN A 200 -8.97 0.10 11.96
CA GLN A 200 -8.44 -0.13 10.60
C GLN A 200 -9.43 0.37 9.55
N VAL A 201 -9.12 1.49 8.90
CA VAL A 201 -9.98 2.09 7.87
C VAL A 201 -9.57 1.59 6.50
N ASP A 202 -10.09 0.41 6.13
CA ASP A 202 -9.89 -0.22 4.83
C ASP A 202 -11.24 -0.53 4.16
N VAL A 203 -11.35 -0.17 2.88
CA VAL A 203 -12.54 -0.47 2.07
C VAL A 203 -12.51 -1.88 1.49
N GLY A 204 -11.39 -2.60 1.61
CA GLY A 204 -11.21 -3.96 1.10
C GLY A 204 -12.34 -4.91 1.50
N LEU A 205 -12.72 -4.94 2.78
CA LEU A 205 -13.82 -5.78 3.27
C LEU A 205 -15.15 -5.47 2.56
N LEU A 206 -15.47 -4.20 2.38
CA LEU A 206 -16.72 -3.78 1.72
C LEU A 206 -16.72 -4.17 0.24
N LEU A 207 -15.56 -4.10 -0.43
CA LEU A 207 -15.40 -4.50 -1.83
C LEU A 207 -15.68 -6.00 -2.03
N LEU A 208 -15.34 -6.84 -1.06
CA LEU A 208 -15.62 -8.29 -1.07
C LEU A 208 -17.12 -8.63 -0.96
N HIS A 209 -17.97 -7.65 -0.66
CA HIS A 209 -19.41 -7.85 -0.52
C HIS A 209 -20.23 -7.10 -1.58
N THR A 210 -19.57 -6.55 -2.61
CA THR A 210 -20.23 -5.94 -3.78
C THR A 210 -20.83 -7.00 -4.71
N ASP A 211 -21.80 -6.62 -5.55
CA ASP A 211 -22.34 -7.54 -6.56
C ASP A 211 -21.25 -7.96 -7.56
N ASP A 212 -21.23 -9.23 -7.96
CA ASP A 212 -20.20 -9.78 -8.84
C ASP A 212 -20.08 -9.04 -10.18
N SER A 213 -21.20 -8.60 -10.76
CA SER A 213 -21.20 -7.84 -12.02
C SER A 213 -20.50 -6.50 -11.84
N ILE A 214 -20.82 -5.76 -10.78
CA ILE A 214 -20.22 -4.44 -10.52
C ILE A 214 -18.78 -4.58 -10.02
N ARG A 215 -18.49 -5.59 -9.21
CA ARG A 215 -17.14 -5.96 -8.77
C ARG A 215 -16.18 -6.10 -9.93
N MET A 216 -16.54 -6.92 -10.92
CA MET A 216 -15.66 -7.22 -12.04
C MET A 216 -15.63 -6.13 -13.11
N ASN A 217 -16.77 -5.45 -13.36
CA ASN A 217 -16.85 -4.46 -14.44
C ASN A 217 -16.46 -3.03 -14.02
N TYR A 218 -16.55 -2.69 -12.73
CA TYR A 218 -16.23 -1.36 -12.22
C TYR A 218 -15.08 -1.37 -11.21
N PHE A 219 -15.22 -2.12 -10.10
CA PHE A 219 -14.25 -2.03 -9.00
C PHE A 219 -12.88 -2.61 -9.37
N VAL A 220 -12.80 -3.78 -10.00
CA VAL A 220 -11.52 -4.38 -10.40
C VAL A 220 -10.74 -3.47 -11.36
N PRO A 221 -11.34 -2.89 -12.43
CA PRO A 221 -10.65 -1.90 -13.26
C PRO A 221 -10.17 -0.66 -12.50
N LYS A 222 -11.00 -0.09 -11.60
CA LYS A 222 -10.62 1.07 -10.78
C LYS A 222 -9.48 0.74 -9.81
N LEU A 223 -9.56 -0.41 -9.14
CA LEU A 223 -8.51 -0.88 -8.23
C LEU A 223 -7.19 -1.10 -8.98
N LYS A 224 -7.22 -1.64 -10.21
CA LYS A 224 -6.02 -1.77 -11.04
C LYS A 224 -5.35 -0.43 -11.32
N ASP A 225 -6.14 0.59 -11.68
CA ASP A 225 -5.64 1.97 -11.87
C ASP A 225 -5.06 2.55 -10.56
N PHE A 226 -5.75 2.37 -9.43
CA PHE A 226 -5.27 2.82 -8.13
C PHE A 226 -3.99 2.11 -7.66
N VAL A 227 -3.86 0.81 -7.93
CA VAL A 227 -2.64 0.05 -7.64
C VAL A 227 -1.48 0.55 -8.52
N GLN A 228 -1.72 0.81 -9.80
CA GLN A 228 -0.70 1.38 -10.69
C GLN A 228 -0.22 2.76 -10.22
N LYS A 229 -1.10 3.53 -9.58
CA LYS A 229 -0.82 4.86 -8.99
C LYS A 229 -0.33 4.81 -7.54
N GLY A 230 -0.20 3.63 -6.93
CA GLY A 230 0.28 3.48 -5.55
C GLY A 230 -0.72 3.90 -4.47
N THR A 231 -2.01 4.05 -4.81
CA THR A 231 -3.06 4.48 -3.87
C THR A 231 -3.91 3.34 -3.34
N ALA A 232 -3.91 2.18 -3.98
CA ALA A 232 -4.56 0.96 -3.48
C ALA A 232 -3.55 -0.18 -3.28
N SER A 233 -3.86 -1.09 -2.37
CA SER A 233 -3.03 -2.27 -2.11
C SER A 233 -3.18 -3.32 -3.22
N PRO A 234 -2.08 -3.83 -3.80
CA PRO A 234 -2.09 -5.01 -4.68
C PRO A 234 -2.80 -6.21 -4.05
N TYR A 235 -2.73 -6.35 -2.72
CA TYR A 235 -3.39 -7.42 -1.98
C TYR A 235 -4.90 -7.29 -2.00
N THR A 236 -5.44 -6.08 -1.85
CA THR A 236 -6.88 -5.84 -1.95
C THR A 236 -7.39 -6.21 -3.35
N LEU A 237 -6.71 -5.75 -4.41
CA LEU A 237 -7.04 -6.11 -5.80
C LEU A 237 -7.01 -7.63 -6.02
N GLY A 238 -5.93 -8.30 -5.62
CA GLY A 238 -5.80 -9.75 -5.76
C GLY A 238 -6.91 -10.50 -5.02
N THR A 239 -7.25 -10.06 -3.81
CA THR A 239 -8.26 -10.70 -2.96
C THR A 239 -9.67 -10.57 -3.55
N VAL A 240 -10.02 -9.39 -4.08
CA VAL A 240 -11.31 -9.17 -4.75
C VAL A 240 -11.46 -10.06 -5.99
N ILE A 241 -10.39 -10.21 -6.79
CA ILE A 241 -10.39 -11.08 -7.97
C ILE A 241 -10.53 -12.56 -7.56
N ASP A 242 -9.71 -13.00 -6.61
CA ASP A 242 -9.65 -14.41 -6.23
C ASP A 242 -10.93 -14.87 -5.52
N GLN A 243 -11.58 -13.99 -4.74
CA GLN A 243 -12.87 -14.31 -4.13
C GLN A 243 -13.96 -14.55 -5.17
N PHE A 244 -14.03 -13.69 -6.20
CA PHE A 244 -14.98 -13.86 -7.31
C PHE A 244 -14.82 -15.25 -7.94
N HIS A 245 -13.58 -15.64 -8.27
CA HIS A 245 -13.33 -16.97 -8.86
C HIS A 245 -13.73 -18.10 -7.91
N LEU A 246 -13.35 -18.01 -6.64
CA LEU A 246 -13.68 -19.05 -5.65
C LEU A 246 -15.20 -19.22 -5.46
N TYR A 247 -15.97 -18.12 -5.43
CA TYR A 247 -17.43 -18.17 -5.30
C TYR A 247 -18.10 -18.77 -6.55
N ASN A 248 -17.45 -18.69 -7.70
CA ASN A 248 -17.91 -19.26 -8.96
C ASN A 248 -17.34 -20.68 -9.23
N GLY A 249 -16.65 -21.27 -8.25
CA GLY A 249 -16.11 -22.64 -8.35
C GLY A 249 -14.81 -22.75 -9.15
N ASP A 250 -14.20 -21.63 -9.51
CA ASP A 250 -12.95 -21.55 -10.25
C ASP A 250 -11.72 -21.53 -9.31
N PRO A 251 -10.54 -21.95 -9.79
CA PRO A 251 -9.28 -21.67 -9.12
C PRO A 251 -8.99 -20.16 -9.03
N GLN A 252 -8.34 -19.74 -7.95
CA GLN A 252 -7.72 -18.42 -7.79
C GLN A 252 -6.73 -18.12 -8.92
N ILE A 253 -6.67 -16.83 -9.26
CA ILE A 253 -5.79 -16.27 -10.28
C ILE A 253 -4.49 -15.79 -9.66
N ASN A 254 -4.55 -15.24 -8.45
CA ASN A 254 -3.42 -14.62 -7.76
C ASN A 254 -2.97 -15.38 -6.51
N GLY A 255 -3.76 -16.32 -5.99
CA GLY A 255 -3.41 -17.11 -4.81
C GLY A 255 -3.37 -16.28 -3.52
N THR A 256 -4.35 -15.40 -3.29
CA THR A 256 -4.43 -14.60 -2.06
C THR A 256 -5.04 -15.34 -0.87
N TYR A 257 -5.82 -16.39 -1.10
CA TYR A 257 -6.42 -17.24 -0.06
C TYR A 257 -5.61 -18.51 0.17
N GLY A 258 -5.50 -18.92 1.44
CA GLY A 258 -4.95 -20.22 1.86
C GLY A 258 -6.05 -21.20 2.26
N ALA A 259 -5.73 -22.49 2.29
CA ALA A 259 -6.62 -23.51 2.84
C ALA A 259 -6.62 -23.50 4.38
N GLN A 260 -7.70 -23.98 5.01
CA GLN A 260 -7.69 -24.30 6.44
C GLN A 260 -6.60 -25.34 6.73
N GLY A 261 -5.65 -25.02 7.61
CA GLY A 261 -4.46 -25.84 7.88
C GLY A 261 -3.21 -25.44 7.09
N GLY A 262 -3.29 -24.41 6.23
CA GLY A 262 -2.17 -23.89 5.46
C GLY A 262 -2.07 -24.47 4.04
N GLY A 263 -1.23 -23.84 3.22
CA GLY A 263 -1.02 -24.21 1.81
C GLY A 263 -2.10 -23.68 0.85
N TYR A 264 -1.80 -23.78 -0.44
CA TYR A 264 -2.73 -23.49 -1.53
C TYR A 264 -3.36 -24.82 -1.98
N ALA A 265 -4.60 -25.13 -1.56
CA ALA A 265 -5.30 -26.36 -1.99
C ALA A 265 -5.76 -26.23 -3.47
N LYS A 266 -6.89 -26.85 -3.88
CA LYS A 266 -7.53 -26.80 -5.22
C LYS A 266 -7.81 -25.38 -5.81
N MET A 267 -7.19 -24.37 -5.27
CA MET A 267 -7.37 -22.98 -5.57
C MET A 267 -6.31 -22.44 -6.54
N ILE A 268 -5.22 -23.13 -6.86
CA ILE A 268 -4.26 -22.64 -7.85
C ILE A 268 -4.05 -23.71 -8.92
N SER A 269 -4.28 -23.34 -10.19
CA SER A 269 -4.17 -24.27 -11.32
C SER A 269 -2.73 -24.46 -11.81
N ASP A 270 -1.92 -23.40 -11.77
CA ASP A 270 -0.52 -23.39 -12.21
C ASP A 270 0.27 -22.36 -11.41
N LEU A 271 1.25 -22.81 -10.62
CA LEU A 271 2.07 -21.96 -9.76
C LEU A 271 2.90 -20.92 -10.53
N LYS A 272 3.45 -21.28 -11.70
CA LYS A 272 4.25 -20.33 -12.51
C LYS A 272 3.35 -19.25 -13.11
N LYS A 273 2.16 -19.63 -13.53
CA LYS A 273 1.14 -18.69 -14.03
C LYS A 273 0.69 -17.75 -12.91
N VAL A 274 0.49 -18.27 -11.69
CA VAL A 274 0.11 -17.43 -10.55
C VAL A 274 1.17 -16.40 -10.22
N ASP A 275 2.46 -16.74 -10.16
CA ASP A 275 3.49 -15.73 -9.91
C ASP A 275 3.54 -14.65 -10.99
N SER A 276 3.32 -15.04 -12.26
CA SER A 276 3.22 -14.06 -13.36
C SER A 276 2.02 -13.12 -13.16
N ASN A 277 0.86 -13.66 -12.77
CA ASN A 277 -0.33 -12.86 -12.47
C ASN A 277 -0.10 -11.93 -11.28
N ARG A 278 0.48 -12.45 -10.20
CA ARG A 278 0.82 -11.69 -8.98
C ARG A 278 1.71 -10.50 -9.32
N ILE A 279 2.81 -10.73 -10.03
CA ILE A 279 3.71 -9.64 -10.45
C ILE A 279 2.97 -8.61 -11.31
N SER A 280 2.09 -9.05 -12.22
CA SER A 280 1.35 -8.16 -13.12
C SER A 280 0.36 -7.22 -12.42
N ILE A 281 -0.04 -7.54 -11.19
CA ILE A 281 -0.90 -6.68 -10.35
C ILE A 281 -0.15 -6.10 -9.15
N GLY A 282 1.17 -6.28 -9.09
CA GLY A 282 2.01 -5.70 -8.05
C GLY A 282 2.15 -6.53 -6.78
N LEU A 283 1.66 -7.78 -6.72
CA LEU A 283 1.87 -8.69 -5.59
C LEU A 283 3.29 -9.30 -5.58
N PRO A 284 3.81 -9.71 -4.42
CA PRO A 284 5.07 -10.46 -4.35
C PRO A 284 4.87 -11.85 -4.93
N PRO A 285 5.90 -12.49 -5.52
CA PRO A 285 5.86 -13.93 -5.81
C PRO A 285 5.48 -14.74 -4.56
N LEU A 286 4.79 -15.88 -4.76
CA LEU A 286 4.34 -16.76 -3.67
C LEU A 286 5.50 -17.17 -2.78
N GLU A 287 6.61 -17.61 -3.37
CA GLU A 287 7.80 -18.04 -2.61
C GLU A 287 8.34 -16.95 -1.67
N LEU A 288 8.38 -15.69 -2.14
CA LEU A 288 8.85 -14.57 -1.32
C LEU A 288 7.86 -14.27 -0.18
N LYS A 289 6.56 -14.32 -0.48
CA LYS A 289 5.49 -14.17 0.52
C LYS A 289 5.58 -15.26 1.58
N GLU A 290 5.69 -16.53 1.18
CA GLU A 290 5.78 -17.66 2.10
C GLU A 290 7.01 -17.57 3.02
N LYS A 291 8.17 -17.22 2.47
CA LYS A 291 9.40 -17.01 3.27
C LYS A 291 9.19 -15.93 4.34
N LYS A 292 8.57 -14.81 3.97
CA LYS A 292 8.23 -13.73 4.92
C LYS A 292 7.24 -14.21 5.98
N ASP A 293 6.16 -14.86 5.58
CA ASP A 293 5.12 -15.35 6.49
C ASP A 293 5.70 -16.35 7.50
N SER A 294 6.55 -17.28 7.06
CA SER A 294 7.26 -18.22 7.93
C SER A 294 8.16 -17.51 8.95
N LEU A 295 8.89 -16.48 8.53
CA LEU A 295 9.75 -15.70 9.42
C LEU A 295 8.94 -14.93 10.47
N ILE A 296 7.82 -14.34 10.08
CA ILE A 296 6.90 -13.63 10.98
C ILE A 296 6.31 -14.60 12.02
N LYS A 297 5.86 -15.80 11.60
CA LYS A 297 5.35 -16.82 12.52
C LYS A 297 6.36 -17.20 13.59
N ILE A 298 7.61 -17.44 13.20
CA ILE A 298 8.71 -17.75 14.14
C ILE A 298 8.95 -16.60 15.11
N LYS A 299 8.94 -15.35 14.61
CA LYS A 299 9.24 -14.15 15.40
C LYS A 299 8.19 -13.82 16.45
N TYR A 300 6.91 -14.09 16.16
CA TYR A 300 5.78 -13.70 17.01
C TYR A 300 5.01 -14.86 17.65
N GLY A 301 5.40 -16.11 17.39
CA GLY A 301 4.86 -17.29 18.07
C GLY A 301 3.45 -17.70 17.63
N PHE A 302 3.13 -17.53 16.35
CA PHE A 302 1.87 -17.99 15.73
C PHE A 302 1.94 -19.43 15.25
#